data_AF-R6WFE0-F1
#
_entry.id   AF-R6WFE0-F1
#
_cell.length_a   1.000
_cell.length_b   1.000
_cell.length_c   1.000
_cell.angle_alpha   90.00
_cell.angle_beta   90.00
_cell.angle_gamma   90.00
#
_symmetry.space_group_name_H-M   'P 1'
#
loop_
_entity.id
_entity.type
_entity.pdbx_description
1 polymer ?
#
loop_
_entity_poly.entity_id
_entity_poly.type
_entity_poly.pdbx_seq_one_letter_code
_entity_poly.pdbx_strand_id
1 'polypeptide(L)'
;MRSRLTAAIIDNVASLCRLPVKSEVIEEYRSRSWLDGCDVNVIRGESSVPAKVVGIDGECRLEVLYECGGRDFLSAGEVSVRKAKK
;
A
#
# COMPACT_ATOMS: atom_id res chain seq x y z
N MET A 1 18.21 9.02 23.12
CA MET A 1 16.95 8.46 22.59
C MET A 1 16.96 8.32 21.06
N ARG A 2 17.32 9.39 20.31
CA ARG A 2 17.45 9.36 18.84
C ARG A 2 18.35 8.22 18.32
N SER A 3 19.55 8.07 18.88
CA SER A 3 20.51 7.03 18.43
C SER A 3 19.99 5.60 18.61
N ARG A 4 19.20 5.32 19.66
CA ARG A 4 18.64 3.98 19.90
C ARG A 4 17.54 3.63 18.90
N LEU A 5 16.69 4.59 18.55
CA LEU A 5 15.68 4.40 17.51
C LEU A 5 16.33 4.20 16.14
N THR A 6 17.35 5.00 15.82
CA THR A 6 18.08 4.86 14.55
C THR A 6 18.72 3.48 14.41
N ALA A 7 19.41 2.99 15.46
CA ALA A 7 19.98 1.65 15.46
C ALA A 7 18.90 0.59 15.23
N ALA A 8 17.79 0.65 15.96
CA ALA A 8 16.69 -0.29 15.79
C ALA A 8 16.10 -0.28 14.36
N ILE A 9 15.95 0.89 13.74
CA ILE A 9 15.46 0.98 12.35
C ILE A 9 16.46 0.30 11.39
N ILE A 10 17.75 0.60 11.52
CA ILE A 10 18.80 0.02 10.67
C ILE A 10 18.81 -1.51 10.81
N ASP A 11 18.79 -2.00 12.04
CA ASP A 11 18.83 -3.44 12.32
C ASP A 11 17.61 -4.17 11.72
N ASN A 12 16.41 -3.58 11.88
CA ASN A 12 15.18 -4.15 11.33
C ASN A 12 15.19 -4.14 9.79
N VAL A 13 15.55 -3.02 9.15
CA VAL A 13 15.62 -2.91 7.69
C VAL A 13 16.64 -3.90 7.13
N ALA A 14 17.84 -3.99 7.72
CA ALA A 14 18.87 -4.92 7.28
C ALA A 14 18.41 -6.39 7.42
N SER A 15 17.63 -6.71 8.45
CA SER A 15 17.01 -8.04 8.60
C SER A 15 15.98 -8.31 7.52
N LEU A 16 15.07 -7.36 7.24
CA LEU A 16 14.02 -7.50 6.23
C LEU A 16 14.60 -7.69 4.82
N CYS A 17 15.67 -6.98 4.46
CA CYS A 17 16.32 -7.12 3.16
C CYS A 17 16.93 -8.52 2.91
N ARG A 18 17.16 -9.31 3.96
CA ARG A 18 17.69 -10.68 3.85
C ARG A 18 16.59 -11.74 3.78
N LEU A 19 15.33 -11.38 4.04
CA LEU A 19 14.23 -12.33 3.99
C LEU A 19 13.84 -12.60 2.53
N PRO A 20 13.63 -13.87 2.14
CA PRO A 20 13.01 -14.17 0.85
C PRO A 20 11.57 -13.66 0.85
N VAL A 21 11.12 -13.08 -0.28
CA VAL A 21 9.72 -12.70 -0.45
C VAL A 21 8.89 -13.97 -0.59
N LYS A 22 8.32 -14.42 0.53
CA LYS A 22 7.41 -15.57 0.63
C LYS A 22 6.01 -15.10 0.95
N SER A 23 5.03 -16.00 0.80
CA SER A 23 3.63 -15.76 1.13
C SER A 23 3.43 -15.19 2.54
N GLU A 24 4.19 -15.63 3.53
CA GLU A 24 4.04 -15.14 4.92
C GLU A 24 4.37 -13.64 5.04
N VAL A 25 5.36 -13.15 4.28
CA VAL A 25 5.74 -11.73 4.26
C VAL A 25 4.65 -10.89 3.60
N ILE A 26 4.02 -11.42 2.55
CA ILE A 26 2.92 -10.77 1.85
C ILE A 26 1.68 -10.69 2.75
N GLU A 27 1.35 -11.78 3.46
CA GLU A 27 0.23 -11.80 4.41
C GLU A 27 0.47 -10.83 5.58
N GLU A 28 1.69 -10.77 6.11
CA GLU A 28 2.02 -9.81 7.15
C GLU A 28 1.88 -8.37 6.63
N TYR A 29 2.36 -8.08 5.42
CA TYR A 29 2.21 -6.78 4.79
C TYR A 29 0.73 -6.39 4.60
N ARG A 30 -0.11 -7.32 4.10
CA ARG A 30 -1.58 -7.14 3.99
C ARG A 30 -2.22 -6.83 5.32
N SER A 31 -1.92 -7.61 6.36
CA SER A 31 -2.51 -7.44 7.69
C SER A 31 -2.20 -6.08 8.32
N ARG A 32 -1.08 -5.46 7.92
CA ARG A 32 -0.63 -4.15 8.38
C ARG A 32 -1.04 -3.00 7.43
N SER A 33 -1.54 -3.33 6.23
CA SER A 33 -2.09 -2.35 5.30
C SER A 33 -3.39 -1.80 5.88
N TRP A 34 -3.50 -0.48 5.94
CA TRP A 34 -4.70 0.21 6.39
C TRP A 34 -5.53 0.78 5.23
N LEU A 35 -5.08 0.56 3.99
CA LEU A 35 -5.71 1.12 2.79
C LEU A 35 -6.96 0.35 2.35
N ASP A 36 -7.10 -0.91 2.76
CA ASP A 36 -8.19 -1.78 2.35
C ASP A 36 -9.55 -1.14 2.66
N GLY A 37 -10.41 -1.03 1.64
CA GLY A 37 -11.73 -0.41 1.75
C GLY A 37 -11.74 1.12 1.74
N CYS A 38 -10.59 1.80 1.76
CA CYS A 38 -10.52 3.25 1.69
C CYS A 38 -10.93 3.78 0.30
N ASP A 39 -11.65 4.90 0.29
CA ASP A 39 -11.84 5.70 -0.91
C ASP A 39 -10.56 6.50 -1.17
N VAL A 40 -10.02 6.37 -2.38
CA VAL A 40 -8.76 6.99 -2.78
C VAL A 40 -8.92 7.75 -4.10
N ASN A 41 -7.96 8.62 -4.39
CA ASN A 41 -7.68 9.02 -5.76
C ASN A 41 -6.40 8.34 -6.24
N VAL A 42 -6.46 7.70 -7.41
CA VAL A 42 -5.30 7.19 -8.12
C VAL A 42 -4.72 8.33 -8.95
N ILE A 43 -3.45 8.65 -8.73
CA ILE A 43 -2.78 9.80 -9.35
C ILE A 43 -1.90 9.28 -10.51
N ARG A 44 -2.07 9.86 -11.69
CA ARG A 44 -1.27 9.56 -12.90
C ARG A 44 -0.90 10.86 -13.60
N GLY A 45 0.35 11.30 -13.39
CA GLY A 45 0.79 12.61 -13.88
C GLY A 45 -0.09 13.71 -13.29
N GLU A 46 -0.72 14.50 -14.17
CA GLU A 46 -1.64 15.58 -13.77
C GLU A 46 -3.09 15.11 -13.53
N SER A 47 -3.38 13.83 -13.79
CA SER A 47 -4.72 13.28 -13.62
C SER A 47 -4.91 12.60 -12.26
N SER A 48 -6.12 12.71 -11.72
CA SER A 48 -6.53 12.14 -10.44
C SER A 48 -7.88 11.48 -10.62
N VAL A 49 -7.93 10.16 -10.44
CA VAL A 49 -9.13 9.35 -10.71
C VAL A 49 -9.64 8.72 -9.42
N PRO A 50 -10.88 9.02 -9.02
CA PRO A 50 -11.57 8.33 -7.93
C PRO A 50 -11.59 6.80 -8.04
N ALA A 51 -11.23 6.13 -6.95
CA ALA A 51 -11.36 4.69 -6.82
C ALA A 51 -11.63 4.28 -5.36
N LYS A 52 -11.97 3.01 -5.17
CA LYS A 52 -12.01 2.34 -3.89
C LYS A 52 -10.96 1.23 -3.86
N VAL A 53 -10.17 1.17 -2.80
CA VAL A 53 -9.21 0.09 -2.60
C VAL A 53 -9.96 -1.20 -2.26
N VAL A 54 -9.71 -2.25 -3.04
CA VAL A 54 -10.25 -3.60 -2.78
C VAL A 54 -9.31 -4.36 -1.84
N GLY A 55 -8.01 -4.23 -2.04
CA GLY A 55 -6.99 -4.83 -1.19
C GLY A 55 -5.64 -4.92 -1.91
N ILE A 56 -4.78 -5.81 -1.43
CA ILE A 56 -3.49 -6.10 -2.06
C ILE A 56 -3.50 -7.54 -2.57
N ASP A 57 -3.22 -7.75 -3.86
CA ASP A 57 -3.28 -9.06 -4.50
C ASP A 57 -2.04 -9.93 -4.22
N GLY A 58 -2.00 -11.15 -4.76
CA GLY A 58 -0.93 -12.13 -4.48
C GLY A 58 0.44 -11.74 -5.02
N GLU A 59 0.49 -10.70 -5.86
CA GLU A 59 1.71 -10.14 -6.47
C GLU A 59 2.10 -8.80 -5.82
N CYS A 60 1.56 -8.49 -4.63
CA CYS A 60 1.76 -7.22 -3.93
C CYS A 60 1.29 -5.98 -4.70
N ARG A 61 0.30 -6.11 -5.57
CA ARG A 61 -0.32 -4.97 -6.28
C ARG A 61 -1.54 -4.47 -5.53
N LEU A 62 -1.73 -3.17 -5.50
CA LEU A 62 -2.94 -2.56 -4.95
C LEU A 62 -4.09 -2.72 -5.95
N GLU A 63 -5.09 -3.55 -5.60
CA GLU A 63 -6.31 -3.69 -6.38
C GLU A 63 -7.26 -2.52 -6.07
N VAL A 64 -7.70 -1.83 -7.11
CA VAL A 64 -8.64 -0.72 -7.00
C VAL A 64 -9.85 -0.92 -7.91
N LEU A 65 -11.01 -0.46 -7.45
CA LEU A 65 -12.25 -0.40 -8.21
C LEU A 65 -12.59 1.06 -8.49
N TYR A 66 -12.54 1.47 -9.76
CA TYR A 66 -12.93 2.80 -10.19
C TYR A 66 -14.45 2.97 -10.16
N GLU A 67 -14.92 4.22 -10.09
CA GLU A 67 -16.36 4.54 -10.09
C GLU A 67 -17.08 4.09 -11.37
N CYS A 68 -16.36 3.96 -12.50
CA CYS A 68 -16.90 3.39 -13.74
C CYS A 68 -17.07 1.86 -13.72
N GLY A 69 -16.70 1.19 -12.62
CA GLY A 69 -16.74 -0.26 -12.46
C GLY A 69 -15.49 -0.99 -12.95
N GLY A 70 -14.54 -0.28 -13.58
CA GLY A 70 -13.26 -0.84 -13.99
C GLY A 70 -12.38 -1.21 -12.80
N ARG A 71 -11.62 -2.29 -12.92
CA ARG A 71 -10.60 -2.68 -11.94
C ARG A 71 -9.19 -2.45 -12.47
N ASP A 72 -8.25 -2.22 -11.57
CA ASP A 72 -6.84 -2.09 -11.90
C ASP A 72 -5.97 -2.68 -10.79
N PHE A 73 -4.77 -3.11 -11.15
CA PHE A 73 -3.80 -3.71 -10.25
C PHE A 73 -2.51 -2.91 -10.30
N LEU A 74 -2.35 -2.01 -9.33
CA LEU A 74 -1.26 -1.05 -9.31
C LEU A 74 -0.03 -1.66 -8.62
N SER A 75 1.00 -1.97 -9.40
CA SER A 75 2.30 -2.40 -8.86
C SER A 75 3.16 -1.24 -8.34
N ALA A 76 2.89 -0.03 -8.83
CA ALA A 76 3.53 1.21 -8.42
C ALA A 76 2.63 2.41 -8.77
N GLY A 77 2.87 3.54 -8.10
CA GLY A 77 2.13 4.78 -8.33
C GLY A 77 1.87 5.53 -7.04
N GLU A 78 1.04 6.56 -7.13
CA GLU A 78 0.63 7.36 -5.98
C GLU A 78 -0.89 7.27 -5.80
N VAL A 79 -1.31 7.10 -4.54
CA VAL A 79 -2.71 7.18 -4.13
C VAL A 79 -2.85 8.15 -2.97
N SER A 80 -3.95 8.90 -2.96
CA SER A 80 -4.33 9.78 -1.84
C SER A 80 -5.67 9.36 -1.25
N VAL A 81 -5.75 9.26 0.08
CA VAL A 81 -7.00 8.88 0.76
C VAL A 81 -7.96 10.07 0.79
N ARG A 82 -9.17 9.86 0.29
CA ARG A 82 -10.28 10.82 0.37
C ARG A 82 -10.93 10.70 1.74
N LYS A 83 -10.61 11.62 2.65
CA LYS A 83 -11.38 11.74 3.90
C LYS A 83 -12.75 12.31 3.56
N ALA A 84 -13.82 11.58 3.89
CA ALA A 84 -15.15 12.16 3.90
C ALA A 84 -15.16 13.39 4.83
N LYS A 85 -15.62 14.54 4.35
CA LYS A 85 -15.88 15.68 5.23
C LYS A 85 -16.96 15.24 6.22
N LYS A 86 -16.58 15.22 7.51
CA LYS A 86 -17.52 15.04 8.61
C LYS A 86 -18.37 16.29 8.79
#